data_AF-A0A838UFU5-F1
#
_entry.id   AF-A0A838UFU5-F1
#
_cell.length_a   1.000
_cell.length_b   1.000
_cell.length_c   1.000
_cell.angle_alpha   90.00
_cell.angle_beta   90.00
_cell.angle_gamma   90.00
#
_symmetry.space_group_name_H-M   'P 1'
#
loop_
_entity.id
_entity.type
_entity.pdbx_description
1 polymer ?
#
loop_
_entity_poly.entity_id
_entity_poly.type
_entity_poly.pdbx_seq_one_letter_code
_entity_poly.pdbx_strand_id
1 'polypeptide(L)'
;MKSPPSPSPAPRRGRFWLNIGEAAAVLAVVIAGLSYWDAHREHALSEKQIDAQARARTAFVIKGAAEAGGRKIVLEAVTPTQVIQSQRYVFPTVVLDHAMEVTAARPQIDVDWIAAGLAHALDAAHAKGDGEATAPVGIVTTYVEDGETRVDRSLYQIGYAYRSRFLMGRQVALQGISLVQRGVSGDPRSAVDRRWAATTRGSRGS
;
A
#
# COMPACT_ATOMS: atom_id res chain seq x y z
N MET A 1 68.20 14.85 -57.47
CA MET A 1 66.82 15.40 -57.58
C MET A 1 65.86 14.26 -57.92
N LYS A 2 64.72 14.21 -57.22
CA LYS A 2 63.43 13.47 -57.45
C LYS A 2 63.41 11.92 -57.61
N SER A 3 62.87 11.25 -56.59
CA SER A 3 61.98 10.04 -56.70
C SER A 3 60.53 10.48 -57.08
N PRO A 4 59.47 9.65 -57.20
CA PRO A 4 59.26 8.20 -56.88
C PRO A 4 58.32 7.46 -57.92
N PRO A 5 57.36 6.53 -57.63
CA PRO A 5 57.36 5.22 -56.91
C PRO A 5 56.61 4.02 -57.60
N SER A 6 56.96 2.78 -57.19
CA SER A 6 56.13 1.59 -56.72
C SER A 6 54.93 1.00 -57.54
N PRO A 7 54.28 -0.17 -57.23
CA PRO A 7 54.40 -1.12 -56.09
C PRO A 7 54.28 -2.66 -56.36
N SER A 8 54.43 -3.44 -55.26
CA SER A 8 54.32 -4.91 -55.03
C SER A 8 52.93 -5.57 -55.25
N PRO A 9 52.75 -6.92 -55.11
CA PRO A 9 52.44 -7.55 -53.78
C PRO A 9 52.96 -9.03 -53.65
N ALA A 10 52.93 -9.77 -52.52
CA ALA A 10 52.07 -9.75 -51.34
C ALA A 10 52.71 -10.49 -50.14
N PRO A 11 52.40 -10.08 -48.89
CA PRO A 11 52.34 -11.00 -47.75
C PRO A 11 50.90 -11.47 -47.43
N ARG A 12 50.82 -12.67 -46.82
CA ARG A 12 49.62 -13.39 -46.40
C ARG A 12 48.96 -12.83 -45.12
N ARG A 13 47.65 -13.06 -45.08
CA ARG A 13 46.75 -13.29 -43.92
C ARG A 13 46.34 -12.09 -43.06
N GLY A 14 45.19 -11.52 -43.44
CA GLY A 14 43.91 -11.91 -42.82
C GLY A 14 43.65 -11.37 -41.42
N ARG A 15 43.44 -10.05 -41.32
CA ARG A 15 42.79 -9.44 -40.16
C ARG A 15 41.28 -9.65 -40.24
N PHE A 16 40.73 -10.17 -39.14
CA PHE A 16 39.33 -10.16 -38.74
C PHE A 16 38.56 -8.96 -39.30
N TRP A 17 37.66 -9.21 -40.24
CA TRP A 17 36.55 -8.32 -40.55
C TRP A 17 35.29 -9.14 -40.31
N LEU A 18 34.79 -9.12 -39.07
CA LEU A 18 33.35 -9.34 -38.89
C LEU A 18 32.67 -8.19 -39.62
N ASN A 19 31.81 -8.53 -40.58
CA ASN A 19 31.13 -7.58 -41.43
C ASN A 19 30.25 -6.66 -40.58
N ILE A 20 30.42 -5.34 -40.75
CA ILE A 20 29.64 -4.30 -40.06
C ILE A 20 28.12 -4.50 -40.23
N GLY A 21 27.69 -5.12 -41.34
CA GLY A 21 26.29 -5.46 -41.59
C GLY A 21 25.71 -6.53 -40.65
N GLU A 22 26.52 -7.49 -40.20
CA GLU A 22 26.06 -8.55 -39.28
C GLU A 22 25.87 -8.02 -37.86
N ALA A 23 26.78 -7.13 -37.42
CA ALA A 23 26.63 -6.44 -36.13
C ALA A 23 25.37 -5.56 -36.09
N ALA A 24 25.04 -4.87 -37.18
CA ALA A 24 23.84 -4.04 -37.27
C ALA A 24 22.54 -4.87 -37.24
N ALA A 25 22.52 -6.04 -37.89
CA ALA A 25 21.35 -6.93 -37.88
C ALA A 25 21.09 -7.53 -36.49
N VAL A 26 22.15 -8.00 -35.80
CA VAL A 26 22.04 -8.49 -34.41
C VAL A 26 21.56 -7.39 -33.47
N LEU A 27 22.07 -6.16 -33.65
CA LEU A 27 21.65 -5.02 -32.83
C LEU A 27 20.17 -4.66 -33.06
N ALA A 28 19.68 -4.70 -34.30
CA ALA A 28 18.29 -4.43 -34.62
C ALA A 28 17.33 -5.49 -34.02
N VAL A 29 17.72 -6.77 -34.02
CA VAL A 29 16.93 -7.86 -33.40
C VAL A 29 16.89 -7.70 -31.88
N VAL A 30 17.99 -7.31 -31.25
CA VAL A 30 18.03 -7.04 -29.79
C VAL A 30 17.14 -5.84 -29.44
N ILE A 31 17.20 -4.75 -30.22
CA ILE A 31 16.34 -3.58 -30.02
C ILE A 31 14.87 -3.93 -30.24
N ALA A 32 14.54 -4.71 -31.28
CA ALA A 32 13.16 -5.13 -31.54
C ALA A 32 12.61 -6.07 -30.45
N GLY A 33 13.44 -7.00 -29.94
CA GLY A 33 13.06 -7.87 -28.83
C GLY A 33 12.86 -7.10 -27.52
N LEU A 34 13.70 -6.10 -27.24
CA LEU A 34 13.54 -5.22 -26.09
C LEU A 34 12.28 -4.35 -26.21
N SER A 35 12.03 -3.75 -27.37
CA SER A 35 10.81 -2.96 -27.62
C SER A 35 9.54 -3.80 -27.56
N TYR A 36 9.57 -5.04 -28.03
CA TYR A 36 8.43 -5.97 -27.93
C TYR A 36 8.15 -6.38 -26.47
N TRP A 37 9.21 -6.64 -25.69
CA TRP A 37 9.09 -6.94 -24.26
C TRP A 37 8.55 -5.73 -23.47
N ASP A 38 9.00 -4.53 -23.79
CA ASP A 38 8.56 -3.29 -23.15
C ASP A 38 7.10 -2.96 -23.52
N ALA A 39 6.74 -3.07 -24.80
CA ALA A 39 5.36 -2.91 -25.26
C ALA A 39 4.41 -3.92 -24.58
N HIS A 40 4.83 -5.17 -24.39
CA HIS A 40 4.03 -6.18 -23.70
C HIS A 40 3.84 -5.85 -22.21
N ARG A 41 4.80 -5.19 -21.55
CA ARG A 41 4.61 -4.69 -20.17
C ARG A 41 3.70 -3.46 -20.13
N GLU A 42 3.84 -2.54 -21.08
CA GLU A 42 3.03 -1.31 -21.18
C GLU A 42 1.54 -1.62 -21.42
N HIS A 43 1.23 -2.59 -22.27
CA HIS A 43 -0.16 -3.04 -22.51
C HIS A 43 -0.77 -3.70 -21.26
N ALA A 44 -0.01 -4.54 -20.56
CA ALA A 44 -0.49 -5.17 -19.32
C ALA A 44 -0.63 -4.18 -18.15
N LEU A 45 0.14 -3.08 -18.15
CA LEU A 45 0.02 -2.00 -17.16
C LEU A 45 -1.13 -1.05 -17.49
N SER A 46 -1.34 -0.71 -18.76
CA SER A 46 -2.43 0.17 -19.18
C SER A 46 -3.81 -0.48 -19.03
N GLU A 47 -3.98 -1.76 -19.36
CA GLU A 47 -5.23 -2.48 -19.08
C GLU A 47 -5.52 -2.57 -17.58
N LYS A 48 -4.50 -2.88 -16.77
CA LYS A 48 -4.61 -2.87 -15.30
C LYS A 48 -4.90 -1.47 -14.75
N GLN A 49 -4.39 -0.41 -15.36
CA GLN A 49 -4.65 0.97 -14.96
C GLN A 49 -6.05 1.43 -15.35
N ILE A 50 -6.57 1.02 -16.51
CA ILE A 50 -7.95 1.29 -16.94
C ILE A 50 -8.92 0.54 -16.03
N ASP A 51 -8.67 -0.73 -15.75
CA ASP A 51 -9.46 -1.51 -14.79
C ASP A 51 -9.32 -0.97 -13.36
N ALA A 52 -8.13 -0.56 -12.95
CA ALA A 52 -7.91 0.06 -11.63
C ALA A 52 -8.60 1.42 -11.54
N GLN A 53 -8.61 2.23 -12.61
CA GLN A 53 -9.35 3.50 -12.67
C GLN A 53 -10.86 3.27 -12.66
N ALA A 54 -11.37 2.30 -13.43
CA ALA A 54 -12.78 1.94 -13.44
C ALA A 54 -13.22 1.45 -12.06
N ARG A 55 -12.46 0.53 -11.44
CA ARG A 55 -12.70 0.07 -10.07
C ARG A 55 -12.51 1.18 -9.03
N ALA A 56 -11.60 2.14 -9.25
CA ALA A 56 -11.42 3.26 -8.35
C ALA A 56 -12.60 4.24 -8.38
N ARG A 57 -13.27 4.40 -9.54
CA ARG A 57 -14.47 5.25 -9.66
C ARG A 57 -15.70 4.67 -8.96
N THR A 58 -15.81 3.35 -8.83
CA THR A 58 -16.94 2.68 -8.15
C THR A 58 -16.63 2.21 -6.73
N ALA A 59 -15.38 2.35 -6.27
CA ALA A 59 -14.97 1.80 -5.00
C ALA A 59 -15.28 2.76 -3.85
N PHE A 60 -15.95 2.23 -2.84
CA PHE A 60 -16.08 2.89 -1.54
C PHE A 60 -14.69 3.07 -0.92
N VAL A 61 -14.33 4.32 -0.65
CA VAL A 61 -13.08 4.68 0.03
C VAL A 61 -13.43 5.66 1.12
N ILE A 62 -12.88 5.43 2.30
CA ILE A 62 -12.94 6.32 3.44
C ILE A 62 -11.66 7.15 3.53
N LYS A 63 -11.80 8.45 3.83
CA LYS A 63 -10.73 9.28 4.40
C LYS A 63 -11.01 9.49 5.88
N GLY A 64 -9.96 9.61 6.66
CA GLY A 64 -10.08 9.94 8.07
C GLY A 64 -9.00 10.86 8.56
N ALA A 65 -9.41 11.91 9.27
CA ALA A 65 -8.53 12.86 9.92
C ALA A 65 -8.68 12.77 11.44
N ALA A 66 -7.57 12.90 12.15
CA ALA A 66 -7.59 13.00 13.60
C ALA A 66 -8.26 14.31 14.05
N GLU A 67 -9.16 14.20 15.02
CA GLU A 67 -9.81 15.32 15.69
C GLU A 67 -9.61 15.26 17.20
N ALA A 68 -10.02 16.32 17.90
CA ALA A 68 -10.01 16.40 19.35
C ALA A 68 -8.64 16.05 19.97
N GLY A 69 -7.55 16.48 19.31
CA GLY A 69 -6.18 16.22 19.74
C GLY A 69 -5.73 14.77 19.55
N GLY A 70 -6.33 14.04 18.59
CA GLY A 70 -6.02 12.64 18.33
C GLY A 70 -6.86 11.65 19.16
N ARG A 71 -7.96 12.11 19.78
CA ARG A 71 -8.87 11.21 20.50
C ARG A 71 -9.80 10.44 19.58
N LYS A 72 -10.06 10.95 18.38
CA LYS A 72 -10.92 10.28 17.42
C LYS A 72 -10.41 10.52 16.00
N ILE A 73 -10.69 9.58 15.11
CA ILE A 73 -10.61 9.77 13.67
C ILE A 73 -12.04 9.83 13.17
N VAL A 74 -12.44 10.99 12.61
CA VAL A 74 -13.73 11.10 11.91
C VAL A 74 -13.55 10.56 10.51
N LEU A 75 -14.49 9.72 10.08
CA LEU A 75 -14.44 9.00 8.81
C LEU A 75 -15.48 9.55 7.85
N GLU A 76 -15.06 9.80 6.62
CA GLU A 76 -15.91 10.32 5.56
C GLU A 76 -15.74 9.49 4.29
N ALA A 77 -16.85 9.24 3.60
CA ALA A 77 -16.81 8.67 2.26
C ALA A 77 -16.14 9.68 1.31
N VAL A 78 -15.20 9.19 0.49
CA VAL A 78 -14.54 10.02 -0.53
C VAL A 78 -15.52 10.42 -1.63
N THR A 79 -16.49 9.56 -1.93
CA THR A 79 -17.52 9.79 -2.94
C THR A 79 -18.78 10.33 -2.25
N PRO A 80 -19.22 11.57 -2.52
CA PRO A 80 -20.35 12.18 -1.82
C PRO A 80 -21.71 11.50 -2.05
N THR A 81 -21.85 10.74 -3.13
CA THR A 81 -23.08 10.00 -3.46
C THR A 81 -23.26 8.74 -2.60
N GLN A 82 -22.23 8.34 -1.86
CA GLN A 82 -22.25 7.14 -1.02
C GLN A 82 -22.61 7.53 0.42
N VAL A 83 -23.80 7.15 0.85
CA VAL A 83 -24.28 7.43 2.21
C VAL A 83 -24.00 6.23 3.10
N ILE A 84 -23.11 6.40 4.08
CA ILE A 84 -22.78 5.36 5.07
C ILE A 84 -24.03 5.10 5.93
N GLN A 85 -24.38 3.83 6.15
CA GLN A 85 -25.46 3.41 7.05
C GLN A 85 -24.93 2.79 8.35
N SER A 86 -23.92 1.94 8.24
CA SER A 86 -23.25 1.32 9.37
C SER A 86 -21.81 0.97 9.05
N GLN A 87 -20.98 0.94 10.09
CA GLN A 87 -19.60 0.50 10.00
C GLN A 87 -19.25 -0.46 11.12
N ARG A 88 -18.58 -1.54 10.76
CA ARG A 88 -17.97 -2.49 11.68
C ARG A 88 -16.45 -2.37 11.58
N TYR A 89 -15.80 -2.12 12.72
CA TYR A 89 -14.35 -2.05 12.82
C TYR A 89 -13.80 -3.31 13.48
N VAL A 90 -12.80 -3.91 12.84
CA VAL A 90 -12.11 -5.11 13.31
C VAL A 90 -10.65 -4.77 13.50
N PHE A 91 -10.23 -4.67 14.76
CA PHE A 91 -8.85 -4.44 15.15
C PHE A 91 -8.10 -5.76 15.30
N PRO A 92 -6.75 -5.75 15.47
CA PRO A 92 -6.01 -6.95 15.79
C PRO A 92 -6.57 -7.55 17.08
N THR A 93 -6.72 -8.87 17.12
CA THR A 93 -7.33 -9.59 18.26
C THR A 93 -6.61 -9.30 19.58
N VAL A 94 -5.29 -9.06 19.54
CA VAL A 94 -4.48 -8.70 20.71
C VAL A 94 -4.69 -7.26 21.20
N VAL A 95 -5.27 -6.39 20.37
CA VAL A 95 -5.59 -5.01 20.70
C VAL A 95 -7.04 -4.92 21.18
N LEU A 96 -7.96 -5.54 20.43
CA LEU A 96 -9.37 -5.66 20.79
C LEU A 96 -9.93 -6.95 20.20
N ASP A 97 -10.45 -7.83 21.04
CA ASP A 97 -10.88 -9.17 20.66
C ASP A 97 -12.28 -9.21 20.03
N HIS A 98 -13.04 -8.12 20.09
CA HIS A 98 -14.36 -7.98 19.49
C HIS A 98 -14.39 -6.82 18.49
N ALA A 99 -15.41 -6.81 17.63
CA ALA A 99 -15.59 -5.75 16.65
C ALA A 99 -16.40 -4.60 17.25
N MET A 100 -16.13 -3.38 16.80
CA MET A 100 -16.93 -2.21 17.12
C MET A 100 -17.96 -1.97 16.03
N GLU A 101 -19.23 -1.89 16.40
CA GLU A 101 -20.34 -1.56 15.50
C GLU A 101 -20.74 -0.10 15.73
N VAL A 102 -20.75 0.70 14.66
CA VAL A 102 -21.12 2.11 14.72
C VAL A 102 -22.18 2.39 13.67
N THR A 103 -23.34 2.87 14.13
CA THR A 103 -24.39 3.40 13.26
C THR A 103 -23.95 4.74 12.68
N ALA A 104 -24.14 4.93 11.39
CA ALA A 104 -23.46 5.97 10.60
C ALA A 104 -23.87 7.42 10.84
N ALA A 105 -24.63 7.71 11.91
CA ALA A 105 -24.92 9.09 12.29
C ALA A 105 -23.62 9.91 12.46
N ARG A 106 -22.52 9.28 12.92
CA ARG A 106 -21.16 9.84 12.98
C ARG A 106 -20.12 8.72 12.81
N PRO A 107 -19.66 8.43 11.60
CA PRO A 107 -18.65 7.41 11.35
C PRO A 107 -17.32 7.86 11.97
N GLN A 108 -16.86 7.16 13.01
CA GLN A 108 -15.63 7.51 13.72
C GLN A 108 -14.93 6.29 14.32
N ILE A 109 -13.64 6.44 14.60
CA ILE A 109 -12.85 5.55 15.45
C ILE A 109 -12.41 6.34 16.69
N ASP A 110 -12.77 5.86 17.87
CA ASP A 110 -12.33 6.44 19.14
C ASP A 110 -11.04 5.77 19.64
N VAL A 111 -10.12 6.57 20.18
CA VAL A 111 -8.87 6.07 20.74
C VAL A 111 -9.13 5.19 21.96
N ASP A 112 -10.17 5.49 22.75
CA ASP A 112 -10.46 4.79 24.00
C ASP A 112 -10.81 3.31 23.77
N TRP A 113 -11.28 2.96 22.57
CA TRP A 113 -11.56 1.57 22.19
C TRP A 113 -10.30 0.71 22.09
N ILE A 114 -9.16 1.32 21.76
CA ILE A 114 -7.93 0.60 21.38
C ILE A 114 -6.69 1.02 22.17
N ALA A 115 -6.74 2.12 22.92
CA ALA A 115 -5.60 2.69 23.62
C ALA A 115 -4.92 1.68 24.56
N ALA A 116 -5.71 0.96 25.35
CA ALA A 116 -5.18 -0.03 26.29
C ALA A 116 -4.47 -1.18 25.58
N GLY A 117 -5.09 -1.76 24.54
CA GLY A 117 -4.51 -2.84 23.75
C GLY A 117 -3.24 -2.42 23.00
N LEU A 118 -3.23 -1.20 22.44
CA LEU A 118 -2.04 -0.63 21.79
C LEU A 118 -0.92 -0.35 22.79
N ALA A 119 -1.22 0.19 23.97
CA ALA A 119 -0.23 0.42 25.02
C ALA A 119 0.41 -0.90 25.48
N HIS A 120 -0.41 -1.93 25.75
CA HIS A 120 0.08 -3.26 26.10
C HIS A 120 0.96 -3.87 25.01
N ALA A 121 0.58 -3.72 23.73
CA ALA A 121 1.39 -4.18 22.61
C ALA A 121 2.74 -3.48 22.51
N LEU A 122 2.79 -2.16 22.75
CA LEU A 122 4.03 -1.40 22.77
C LEU A 122 4.95 -1.83 23.93
N ASP A 123 4.38 -2.15 25.09
CA ASP A 123 5.14 -2.64 26.24
C ASP A 123 5.68 -4.05 26.00
N ALA A 124 4.88 -4.95 25.41
CA ALA A 124 5.32 -6.27 24.98
C ALA A 124 6.38 -6.23 23.85
N ALA A 125 6.43 -5.14 23.09
CA ALA A 125 7.47 -4.86 22.11
C ALA A 125 8.69 -4.14 22.72
N HIS A 126 8.68 -3.83 24.02
CA HIS A 126 9.71 -3.06 24.71
C HIS A 126 10.04 -1.72 24.03
N ALA A 127 9.04 -1.08 23.42
CA ALA A 127 9.23 0.21 22.77
C ALA A 127 9.69 1.25 23.80
N LYS A 128 10.71 2.07 23.50
CA LYS A 128 11.25 3.04 24.46
C LYS A 128 10.75 4.45 24.16
N GLY A 129 10.51 5.24 25.21
CA GLY A 129 10.18 6.65 25.09
C GLY A 129 8.90 6.93 24.31
N ASP A 130 8.92 8.05 23.61
CA ASP A 130 7.83 8.53 22.76
C ASP A 130 8.11 8.17 21.30
N GLY A 131 7.07 8.01 20.49
CA GLY A 131 7.23 7.70 19.08
C GLY A 131 5.92 7.59 18.32
N GLU A 132 6.02 7.05 17.11
CA GLU A 132 4.88 6.81 16.22
C GLU A 132 4.86 5.34 15.82
N ALA A 133 3.66 4.82 15.59
CA ALA A 133 3.45 3.46 15.16
C ALA A 133 2.15 3.37 14.35
N THR A 134 1.91 2.18 13.81
CA THR A 134 0.71 1.93 13.01
C THR A 134 0.06 0.62 13.37
N ALA A 135 -1.27 0.58 13.28
CA ALA A 135 -2.08 -0.61 13.52
C ALA A 135 -3.02 -0.87 12.34
N PRO A 136 -3.15 -2.11 11.84
CA PRO A 136 -4.12 -2.43 10.82
C PRO A 136 -5.54 -2.46 11.41
N VAL A 137 -6.53 -2.07 10.61
CA VAL A 137 -7.95 -2.18 10.97
C VAL A 137 -8.75 -2.63 9.75
N GLY A 138 -9.60 -3.62 9.93
CA GLY A 138 -10.61 -4.01 8.94
C GLY A 138 -11.85 -3.15 9.13
N ILE A 139 -12.38 -2.59 8.04
CA ILE A 139 -13.62 -1.81 8.06
C ILE A 139 -14.60 -2.49 7.11
N VAL A 140 -15.74 -2.91 7.64
CA VAL A 140 -16.89 -3.35 6.85
C VAL A 140 -17.89 -2.21 6.85
N THR A 141 -18.18 -1.66 5.68
CA THR A 141 -19.11 -0.54 5.55
C THR A 141 -20.33 -0.96 4.79
N THR A 142 -21.51 -0.76 5.38
CA THR A 142 -22.78 -0.81 4.68
C THR A 142 -23.13 0.60 4.25
N TYR A 143 -23.38 0.82 2.97
CA TYR A 143 -23.68 2.13 2.41
C TYR A 143 -24.77 2.03 1.34
N VAL A 144 -25.41 3.16 1.04
CA VAL A 144 -26.35 3.30 -0.08
C VAL A 144 -25.69 4.08 -1.20
N GLU A 145 -25.82 3.55 -2.41
CA GLU A 145 -25.38 4.18 -3.66
C GLU A 145 -26.47 3.93 -4.70
N ASP A 146 -26.96 4.98 -5.34
CA ASP A 146 -28.05 4.92 -6.34
C ASP A 146 -29.31 4.17 -5.87
N GLY A 147 -29.61 4.25 -4.57
CA GLY A 147 -30.78 3.58 -3.95
C GLY A 147 -30.56 2.11 -3.62
N GLU A 148 -29.42 1.53 -3.96
CA GLU A 148 -29.06 0.16 -3.62
C GLU A 148 -28.17 0.09 -2.37
N THR A 149 -28.46 -0.88 -1.50
CA THR A 149 -27.59 -1.16 -0.36
C THR A 149 -26.40 -2.00 -0.81
N ARG A 150 -25.20 -1.51 -0.53
CA ARG A 150 -23.92 -2.13 -0.87
C ARG A 150 -23.11 -2.37 0.41
N VAL A 151 -22.20 -3.34 0.33
CA VAL A 151 -21.26 -3.66 1.42
C VAL A 151 -19.84 -3.65 0.88
N ASP A 152 -19.01 -2.78 1.44
CA ASP A 152 -17.56 -2.78 1.22
C ASP A 152 -16.83 -3.44 2.40
N ARG A 153 -15.73 -4.13 2.08
CA ARG A 153 -14.82 -4.72 3.06
C ARG A 153 -13.41 -4.32 2.71
N SER A 154 -12.80 -3.51 3.55
CA SER A 154 -11.50 -2.92 3.28
C SER A 154 -10.59 -3.01 4.49
N LEU A 155 -9.29 -3.13 4.23
CA LEU A 155 -8.23 -3.09 5.22
C LEU A 155 -7.56 -1.73 5.15
N TYR A 156 -7.40 -1.12 6.32
CA TYR A 156 -6.77 0.17 6.52
C TYR A 156 -5.62 0.05 7.52
N GLN A 157 -4.83 1.11 7.61
CA GLN A 157 -3.77 1.28 8.59
C GLN A 157 -3.98 2.60 9.32
N ILE A 158 -4.12 2.52 10.64
CA ILE A 158 -4.24 3.65 11.54
C ILE A 158 -2.84 4.08 11.96
N GLY A 159 -2.51 5.35 11.75
CA GLY A 159 -1.33 5.97 12.34
C GLY A 159 -1.64 6.51 13.73
N TYR A 160 -0.74 6.27 14.69
CA TYR A 160 -0.87 6.80 16.03
C TYR A 160 0.48 7.18 16.63
N ALA A 161 0.50 8.28 17.39
CA ALA A 161 1.60 8.64 18.25
C ALA A 161 1.39 8.01 19.64
N TYR A 162 2.50 7.67 20.31
CA TYR A 162 2.50 7.25 21.70
C TYR A 162 3.50 8.05 22.51
N ARG A 163 3.14 8.34 23.76
CA ARG A 163 4.02 9.01 24.72
C ARG A 163 4.08 8.26 26.03
N SER A 164 5.28 8.12 26.56
CA SER A 164 5.50 7.53 27.88
C SER A 164 5.08 8.53 28.96
N ARG A 165 4.16 8.14 29.85
CA ARG A 165 3.84 8.91 31.04
C ARG A 165 4.31 8.14 32.26
N PHE A 166 5.25 8.75 32.99
CA PHE A 166 5.97 8.14 34.11
C PHE A 166 5.09 7.47 35.19
N LEU A 167 3.79 7.80 35.27
CA LEU A 167 2.83 7.27 36.26
C LEU A 167 1.48 6.78 35.68
N MET A 168 1.18 7.00 34.39
CA MET A 168 -0.16 6.74 33.81
C MET A 168 -0.12 5.75 32.63
N GLY A 169 0.98 5.01 32.48
CA GLY A 169 1.20 4.16 31.30
C GLY A 169 1.45 4.98 30.03
N ARG A 170 1.22 4.38 28.86
CA ARG A 170 1.36 5.12 27.59
C ARG A 170 0.08 5.83 27.21
N GLN A 171 0.22 7.09 26.84
CA GLN A 171 -0.83 7.81 26.14
C GLN A 171 -0.73 7.53 24.65
N VAL A 172 -1.86 7.25 24.01
CA VAL A 172 -1.99 7.07 22.57
C VAL A 172 -2.80 8.23 21.99
N ALA A 173 -2.38 8.72 20.82
CA ALA A 173 -3.12 9.72 20.05
C ALA A 173 -3.17 9.29 18.58
N LEU A 174 -4.38 9.19 18.04
CA LEU A 174 -4.63 8.87 16.64
C LEU A 174 -4.19 10.04 15.75
N GLN A 175 -3.63 9.73 14.59
CA GLN A 175 -3.14 10.73 13.63
C GLN A 175 -3.93 10.71 12.33
N GLY A 176 -4.32 9.52 11.86
CA GLY A 176 -5.09 9.36 10.63
C GLY A 176 -5.17 7.91 10.18
N ILE A 177 -5.73 7.71 9.00
CA ILE A 177 -5.95 6.38 8.45
C ILE A 177 -5.63 6.35 6.95
N SER A 178 -5.03 5.25 6.49
CA SER A 178 -4.71 5.04 5.08
C SER A 178 -5.22 3.68 4.59
N LEU A 179 -5.68 3.64 3.35
CA LEU A 179 -6.17 2.41 2.72
C LEU A 179 -5.00 1.48 2.38
N VAL A 180 -5.13 0.21 2.75
CA VAL A 180 -4.14 -0.84 2.44
C VAL A 180 -4.65 -1.76 1.34
N GLN A 181 -5.88 -2.26 1.48
CA GLN A 181 -6.46 -3.23 0.56
C GLN A 181 -7.97 -3.07 0.54
N ARG A 182 -8.59 -3.22 -0.64
CA ARG A 182 -10.05 -3.28 -0.80
C ARG A 182 -10.51 -4.69 -1.12
N GLY A 183 -11.82 -4.91 -1.00
CA GLY A 183 -12.45 -6.17 -1.41
C GLY A 183 -11.93 -7.36 -0.62
N VAL A 184 -11.71 -7.18 0.69
CA VAL A 184 -11.31 -8.27 1.57
C VAL A 184 -12.43 -9.31 1.59
N SER A 185 -12.08 -10.53 1.18
CA SER A 185 -13.01 -11.65 1.14
C SER A 185 -13.36 -12.13 2.55
N GLY A 186 -14.64 -12.31 2.85
CA GLY A 186 -15.10 -12.88 4.13
C GLY A 186 -14.90 -11.94 5.33
N ASP A 187 -14.64 -12.52 6.51
CA ASP A 187 -14.36 -11.76 7.74
C ASP A 187 -12.94 -11.15 7.68
N PRO A 188 -12.79 -9.81 7.82
CA PRO A 188 -11.48 -9.16 7.76
C PRO A 188 -10.52 -9.53 8.90
N ARG A 189 -10.98 -10.14 10.00
CA ARG A 189 -10.15 -10.44 11.18
C ARG A 189 -8.86 -11.18 10.85
N SER A 190 -8.95 -12.24 10.04
CA SER A 190 -7.77 -13.03 9.66
C SER A 190 -6.73 -12.21 8.89
N ALA A 191 -7.18 -11.27 8.06
CA ALA A 191 -6.30 -10.38 7.30
C ALA A 191 -5.64 -9.33 8.20
N VAL A 192 -6.40 -8.79 9.16
CA VAL A 192 -5.92 -7.84 10.16
C VAL A 192 -4.83 -8.47 11.04
N ASP A 193 -5.11 -9.64 11.62
CA ASP A 193 -4.18 -10.33 12.52
C ASP A 193 -2.90 -10.76 11.80
N ARG A 194 -3.02 -11.27 10.57
CA ARG A 194 -1.86 -11.59 9.74
C ARG A 194 -0.99 -10.37 9.47
N ARG A 195 -1.59 -9.22 9.19
CA ARG A 195 -0.85 -7.97 8.95
C ARG A 195 -0.17 -7.48 10.23
N TRP A 196 -0.85 -7.57 11.36
CA TRP A 196 -0.27 -7.23 12.67
C TRP A 196 0.96 -8.08 13.00
N ALA A 197 0.87 -9.40 12.79
CA ALA A 197 1.99 -10.32 12.99
C ALA A 197 3.19 -10.03 12.07
N ALA A 198 2.93 -9.57 10.84
CA ALA A 198 4.00 -9.19 9.90
C ALA A 198 4.75 -7.92 10.37
N THR A 199 4.03 -6.89 10.82
CA THR A 199 4.63 -5.64 11.32
C THR A 199 5.47 -5.87 12.57
N THR A 200 4.95 -6.63 13.53
CA THR A 200 5.64 -6.93 14.81
C THR A 200 6.86 -7.84 14.66
N ARG A 201 6.90 -8.67 13.62
CA ARG A 201 8.09 -9.47 13.29
C ARG A 201 9.19 -8.61 12.66
N GLY A 202 8.82 -7.68 11.79
CA GLY A 202 9.77 -6.76 11.14
C GLY A 202 10.50 -5.86 12.14
N SER A 203 9.84 -5.42 13.22
CA SER A 203 10.43 -4.54 14.23
C SER A 203 11.36 -5.23 15.23
N ARG A 204 11.39 -6.58 15.28
CA ARG A 204 12.30 -7.34 16.16
C ARG A 204 13.63 -7.72 15.50
N GLY A 205 13.77 -7.50 14.19
CA GLY A 205 14.92 -7.93 13.40
C GLY A 205 15.84 -6.80 12.90
N SER A 206 15.64 -5.56 13.33
CA SER A 206 16.47 -4.39 12.96
C SER A 206 17.20 -3.81 14.16
#